data_AF-A0A2X3ENI2-F1
#
_entry.id   AF-A0A2X3ENI2-F1
#
_cell.length_a   1.000
_cell.length_b   1.000
_cell.length_c   1.000
_cell.angle_alpha   90.00
_cell.angle_beta   90.00
_cell.angle_gamma   90.00
#
_symmetry.space_group_name_H-M   'P 1'
#
loop_
_entity.id
_entity.type
_entity.pdbx_description
1 polymer ?
#
loop_
_entity_poly.entity_id
_entity_poly.type
_entity_poly.pdbx_seq_one_letter_code
_entity_poly.pdbx_strand_id
1 'polypeptide(L)'
;MSENRQLRLGTILHGASGNMSAWRHPAAQADASINFNFVTQTALKAEEGKLDFIFVADGLYINEKSIPHFLNRFEPLTVLSALAAITRRLGLVGDVIDFLQRAVYHRPPVRQP
;
A
#
# COMPACT_ATOMS: atom_id res chain seq x y z
N MET A 1 11.57 -18.85 32.19
CA MET A 1 12.12 -19.12 30.85
C MET A 1 11.80 -17.92 29.98
N SER A 2 12.79 -17.30 29.34
CA SER A 2 12.52 -16.25 28.36
C SER A 2 11.83 -16.87 27.16
N GLU A 3 10.58 -16.49 26.90
CA GLU A 3 9.86 -16.86 25.67
C GLU A 3 10.75 -16.54 24.45
N ASN A 4 10.98 -17.54 23.59
CA ASN A 4 11.78 -17.37 22.39
C ASN A 4 10.93 -16.65 21.33
N ARG A 5 10.88 -15.32 21.42
CA ARG A 5 10.06 -14.47 20.55
C ARG A 5 10.65 -14.44 19.14
N GLN A 6 9.88 -14.92 18.18
CA GLN A 6 10.22 -14.76 16.76
C GLN A 6 9.83 -13.36 16.26
N LEU A 7 10.72 -12.75 15.49
CA LEU A 7 10.43 -11.48 14.83
C LEU A 7 9.37 -11.71 13.75
N ARG A 8 8.28 -10.95 13.83
CA ARG A 8 7.23 -10.95 12.81
C ARG A 8 7.56 -9.93 11.74
N LEU A 9 7.55 -10.33 10.48
CA LEU A 9 7.93 -9.48 9.35
C LEU A 9 6.80 -9.40 8.35
N GLY A 10 6.52 -8.20 7.87
CA GLY A 10 5.57 -7.95 6.80
C GLY A 10 6.17 -7.07 5.72
N THR A 11 5.49 -7.01 4.58
CA THR A 11 5.88 -6.13 3.47
C THR A 11 4.73 -5.22 3.05
N ILE A 12 5.07 -4.04 2.53
CA ILE A 12 4.09 -3.10 2.00
C ILE A 12 3.99 -3.24 0.48
N LEU A 13 2.77 -3.35 -0.02
CA LEU A 13 2.49 -3.34 -1.44
C LEU A 13 2.39 -1.88 -1.91
N HIS A 14 3.47 -1.36 -2.48
CA HIS A 14 3.59 0.06 -2.84
C HIS A 14 4.03 0.26 -4.30
N GLY A 15 3.45 -0.51 -5.22
CA GLY A 15 3.72 -0.40 -6.67
C GLY A 15 5.22 -0.30 -7.00
N ALA A 16 5.59 0.74 -7.76
CA ALA A 16 6.97 0.97 -8.16
C ALA A 16 7.89 1.42 -6.99
N SER A 17 7.33 2.15 -6.00
CA SER A 17 7.92 2.59 -4.72
C SER A 17 7.19 3.86 -4.23
N GLY A 18 7.39 4.22 -2.95
CA GLY A 18 6.92 5.49 -2.36
C GLY A 18 7.74 6.74 -2.73
N ASN A 19 8.69 6.63 -3.66
CA ASN A 19 9.51 7.74 -4.12
C ASN A 19 9.00 8.30 -5.47
N MET A 20 8.93 9.63 -5.59
CA MET A 20 8.52 10.37 -6.80
C MET A 20 9.17 9.88 -8.10
N SER A 21 10.44 9.46 -8.06
CA SER A 21 11.24 9.14 -9.25
C SER A 21 11.56 7.65 -9.39
N ALA A 22 11.16 6.80 -8.45
CA ALA A 22 11.56 5.40 -8.45
C ALA A 22 11.04 4.61 -9.66
N TRP A 23 9.90 4.99 -10.20
CA TRP A 23 9.35 4.41 -11.44
C TRP A 23 10.26 4.57 -12.66
N ARG A 24 11.21 5.51 -12.62
CA ARG A 24 12.19 5.76 -13.70
C ARG A 24 13.42 4.86 -13.62
N HIS A 25 13.56 4.09 -12.54
CA HIS A 25 14.71 3.21 -12.37
C HIS A 25 14.64 2.05 -13.39
N PRO A 26 15.74 1.66 -14.05
CA PRO A 26 15.72 0.61 -15.08
C PRO A 26 15.21 -0.75 -14.60
N ALA A 27 15.39 -1.05 -13.31
CA ALA A 27 14.90 -2.28 -12.68
C ALA A 27 13.50 -2.14 -12.04
N ALA A 28 12.91 -0.94 -12.05
CA ALA A 28 11.56 -0.73 -11.56
C ALA A 28 10.55 -1.01 -12.66
N GLN A 29 9.43 -1.60 -12.27
CA GLN A 29 8.30 -1.77 -13.16
C GLN A 29 7.40 -0.52 -13.06
N ALA A 30 7.34 0.27 -14.13
CA ALA A 30 6.67 1.57 -14.13
C ALA A 30 5.15 1.48 -13.90
N ASP A 31 4.50 0.41 -14.36
CA ASP A 31 3.07 0.16 -14.22
C ASP A 31 2.71 -0.65 -12.95
N ALA A 32 3.67 -0.89 -12.06
CA ALA A 32 3.51 -1.77 -10.89
C ALA A 32 2.35 -1.41 -9.96
N SER A 33 1.93 -0.14 -9.91
CA SER A 33 0.81 0.32 -9.08
C SER A 33 -0.55 -0.19 -9.54
N ILE A 34 -0.69 -0.52 -10.83
CA ILE A 34 -1.94 -0.98 -11.47
C ILE A 34 -1.80 -2.33 -12.17
N ASN A 35 -0.65 -2.98 -12.05
CA ASN A 35 -0.41 -4.26 -12.68
C ASN A 35 -0.73 -5.39 -11.68
N PHE A 36 -1.83 -6.10 -11.93
CA PHE A 36 -2.26 -7.18 -11.04
C PHE A 36 -1.27 -8.36 -10.98
N ASN A 37 -0.53 -8.62 -12.08
CA ASN A 37 0.49 -9.67 -12.09
C ASN A 37 1.65 -9.31 -11.16
N PHE A 38 2.04 -8.03 -11.11
CA PHE A 38 3.07 -7.54 -10.19
C PHE A 38 2.65 -7.73 -8.73
N VAL A 39 1.39 -7.39 -8.41
CA VAL A 39 0.81 -7.58 -7.07
C VAL A 39 0.79 -9.05 -6.69
N THR A 40 0.33 -9.91 -7.60
CA THR A 40 0.28 -11.37 -7.42
C THR A 40 1.66 -11.97 -7.16
N GLN A 41 2.65 -11.64 -7.99
CA GLN A 41 4.02 -12.13 -7.83
C GLN A 41 4.63 -11.65 -6.52
N THR A 42 4.37 -10.40 -6.13
CA THR A 42 4.86 -9.85 -4.85
C THR A 42 4.27 -10.60 -3.66
N ALA A 43 2.96 -10.88 -3.68
CA ALA A 43 2.29 -11.63 -2.61
C ALA A 43 2.78 -13.07 -2.52
N LEU A 44 2.94 -13.76 -3.66
CA LEU A 44 3.48 -15.13 -3.67
C LEU A 44 4.93 -15.18 -3.16
N LYS A 45 5.76 -14.21 -3.54
CA LYS A 45 7.14 -14.10 -3.05
C LYS A 45 7.19 -13.79 -1.55
N ALA A 46 6.28 -12.96 -1.04
CA ALA A 46 6.14 -12.69 0.39
C ALA A 46 5.75 -13.96 1.17
N GLU A 47 4.82 -14.74 0.63
CA GLU A 47 4.37 -16.01 1.22
C GLU A 47 5.48 -17.08 1.20
N GLU A 48 6.23 -17.20 0.10
CA GLU A 48 7.41 -18.07 0.00
C GLU A 48 8.49 -17.66 1.00
N GLY A 49 8.69 -16.35 1.17
CA GLY A 49 9.59 -15.76 2.15
C GLY A 49 9.15 -15.89 3.62
N LYS A 50 8.00 -16.53 3.89
CA LYS A 50 7.41 -16.71 5.23
C LYS A 50 7.15 -15.39 5.97
N LEU A 51 6.85 -14.32 5.22
CA LEU A 51 6.34 -13.10 5.81
C LEU A 51 4.96 -13.36 6.42
N ASP A 52 4.69 -12.72 7.54
CA ASP A 52 3.44 -12.88 8.28
C ASP A 52 2.29 -12.16 7.61
N PHE A 53 2.55 -11.01 6.97
CA PHE A 53 1.51 -10.23 6.31
C PHE A 53 2.02 -9.36 5.15
N ILE A 54 1.09 -9.02 4.27
CA ILE A 54 1.22 -7.95 3.30
C ILE A 54 0.28 -6.81 3.66
N PHE A 55 0.76 -5.59 3.52
CA PHE A 55 0.04 -4.37 3.87
C PHE A 55 -0.22 -3.53 2.61
N VAL A 56 -1.47 -3.12 2.40
CA VAL A 56 -1.86 -2.23 1.29
C VAL A 56 -2.28 -0.89 1.89
N ALA A 57 -1.50 0.15 1.60
CA ALA A 57 -1.75 1.50 2.08
C ALA A 57 -2.76 2.24 1.19
N ASP A 58 -3.64 3.02 1.80
CA ASP A 58 -4.65 3.80 1.11
C ASP A 58 -4.49 5.32 1.29
N GLY A 59 -5.29 6.10 0.58
CA GLY A 59 -5.34 7.54 0.68
C GLY A 59 -6.41 8.11 -0.25
N LEU A 60 -7.25 8.97 0.32
CA LEU A 60 -8.50 9.44 -0.30
C LEU A 60 -8.37 10.76 -1.07
N TYR A 61 -7.15 11.28 -1.24
CA TYR A 61 -6.92 12.57 -1.88
C TYR A 61 -5.66 12.58 -2.74
N ILE A 62 -5.77 13.15 -3.94
CA ILE A 62 -4.68 13.30 -4.90
C ILE A 62 -4.64 14.71 -5.47
N ASN A 63 -3.46 15.14 -5.91
CA ASN A 63 -3.24 16.36 -6.68
C ASN A 63 -2.13 16.13 -7.73
N GLU A 64 -1.83 17.12 -8.59
CA GLU A 64 -0.85 16.92 -9.68
C GLU A 64 0.59 16.67 -9.20
N LYS A 65 0.88 16.95 -7.91
CA LYS A 65 2.18 16.74 -7.28
C LYS A 65 2.24 15.45 -6.46
N SER A 66 1.16 14.67 -6.41
CA SER A 66 1.14 13.38 -5.73
C SER A 66 2.14 12.42 -6.37
N ILE A 67 2.73 11.54 -5.55
CA ILE A 67 3.64 10.50 -6.07
C ILE A 67 2.89 9.61 -7.08
N PRO A 68 3.56 9.09 -8.12
CA PRO A 68 2.90 8.31 -9.17
C PRO A 68 2.08 7.12 -8.65
N HIS A 69 2.50 6.51 -7.53
CA HIS A 69 1.73 5.44 -6.89
C HIS A 69 0.35 5.89 -6.38
N PHE A 70 0.22 7.11 -5.85
CA PHE A 70 -1.07 7.61 -5.37
C PHE A 70 -1.96 8.11 -6.51
N LEU A 71 -1.37 8.52 -7.64
CA LEU A 71 -2.14 8.96 -8.81
C LEU A 71 -2.97 7.84 -9.44
N ASN A 72 -2.46 6.61 -9.42
CA ASN A 72 -3.17 5.47 -9.99
C ASN A 72 -2.74 4.17 -9.29
N ARG A 73 -3.65 3.58 -8.51
CA ARG A 73 -3.45 2.35 -7.73
C ARG A 73 -4.74 1.59 -7.51
N PHE A 74 -4.60 0.34 -7.07
CA PHE A 74 -5.72 -0.47 -6.62
C PHE A 74 -6.29 -0.02 -5.27
N GLU A 75 -7.59 -0.22 -5.10
CA GLU A 75 -8.28 -0.08 -3.83
C GLU A 75 -7.96 -1.28 -2.91
N PRO A 76 -7.62 -1.06 -1.62
CA PRO A 76 -7.14 -2.10 -0.72
C PRO A 76 -8.06 -3.31 -0.59
N LEU A 77 -9.37 -3.13 -0.35
CA LEU A 77 -10.28 -4.26 -0.14
C LEU A 77 -10.41 -5.13 -1.39
N THR A 78 -10.49 -4.50 -2.56
CA THR A 78 -10.62 -5.19 -3.84
C THR A 78 -9.38 -6.02 -4.14
N VAL A 79 -8.18 -5.44 -3.99
CA VAL A 79 -6.93 -6.16 -4.27
C VAL A 79 -6.66 -7.24 -3.22
N LEU A 80 -6.93 -6.98 -1.94
CA LEU A 80 -6.77 -7.98 -0.88
C LEU A 80 -7.76 -9.14 -1.06
N SER A 81 -9.00 -8.88 -1.49
CA SER A 81 -9.96 -9.93 -1.82
C SER A 81 -9.46 -10.82 -2.96
N ALA A 82 -8.83 -10.22 -3.98
CA ALA A 82 -8.22 -10.99 -5.06
C ALA A 82 -6.99 -11.79 -4.58
N LEU A 83 -6.15 -11.21 -3.71
CA LEU A 83 -4.99 -11.89 -3.12
C LEU A 83 -5.37 -13.04 -2.19
N ALA A 84 -6.52 -12.95 -1.52
CA ALA A 84 -7.05 -14.00 -0.66
C ALA A 84 -7.37 -15.29 -1.43
N ALA A 85 -7.74 -15.18 -2.71
CA ALA A 85 -8.03 -16.35 -3.54
C ALA A 85 -6.77 -17.13 -3.96
N ILE A 86 -5.60 -16.49 -3.93
CA ILE A 86 -4.34 -17.06 -4.45
C ILE A 86 -3.30 -17.37 -3.38
N THR A 87 -3.38 -16.72 -2.22
CA THR A 87 -2.49 -16.97 -1.06
C THR A 87 -3.19 -17.84 -0.03
N ARG A 88 -2.44 -18.53 0.83
CA ARG A 88 -3.00 -19.46 1.84
C ARG A 88 -2.61 -19.14 3.28
N ARG A 89 -1.43 -18.57 3.51
CA ARG A 89 -0.83 -18.34 4.83
C ARG A 89 -0.46 -16.88 5.07
N LEU A 90 -0.39 -16.08 4.02
CA LEU A 90 -0.05 -14.66 4.12
C LEU A 90 -1.21 -13.86 4.72
N GLY A 91 -0.94 -13.13 5.81
CA GLY A 91 -1.91 -12.17 6.37
C GLY A 91 -2.18 -11.03 5.39
N LEU A 92 -3.45 -10.63 5.26
CA LEU A 92 -3.90 -9.60 4.33
C LEU A 92 -4.39 -8.39 5.14
N VAL A 93 -3.63 -7.29 5.09
CA VAL A 93 -3.92 -6.08 5.86
C VAL A 93 -4.06 -4.90 4.91
N GLY A 94 -5.12 -4.12 5.06
CA GLY A 94 -5.35 -2.91 4.28
C GLY A 94 -5.83 -1.78 5.15
N ASP A 95 -5.44 -0.56 4.81
CA ASP A 95 -6.07 0.62 5.38
C ASP A 95 -7.51 0.72 4.87
N VAL A 96 -8.44 0.94 5.80
CA VAL A 96 -9.83 1.29 5.49
C VAL A 96 -10.10 2.60 6.20
N ILE A 97 -10.29 3.66 5.44
CA ILE A 97 -10.49 5.00 5.99
C ILE A 97 -12.00 5.27 6.05
N ASP A 98 -12.53 5.37 7.27
CA ASP A 98 -13.87 5.90 7.51
C ASP A 98 -13.85 7.43 7.39
N PHE A 99 -14.81 7.98 6.65
CA PHE A 99 -14.90 9.41 6.32
C PHE A 99 -15.52 10.19 7.49
N LEU A 100 -14.86 10.22 8.65
CA LEU A 100 -15.12 11.23 9.68
C LEU A 100 -14.21 12.44 9.48
N GLN A 101 -14.44 13.17 8.38
CA GLN A 101 -13.69 14.39 8.03
C GLN A 101 -14.02 15.64 8.87
N ARG A 102 -14.59 15.50 10.08
CA ARG A 102 -15.07 16.66 10.84
C ARG A 102 -14.00 17.51 11.53
N ALA A 103 -12.72 17.12 11.51
CA ALA A 103 -11.68 17.79 12.29
C ALA A 103 -10.59 18.53 11.48
N VAL A 104 -10.47 18.34 10.16
CA VAL A 104 -9.31 18.84 9.40
C VAL A 104 -9.62 19.99 8.43
N TYR A 105 -10.89 20.17 8.02
CA TYR A 105 -11.25 21.17 6.99
C TYR A 105 -11.73 22.53 7.51
N HIS A 106 -11.88 22.73 8.82
CA HIS A 106 -12.22 24.04 9.38
C HIS A 106 -10.98 24.78 9.89
N ARG A 107 -10.09 25.19 8.98
CA ARG A 107 -9.23 26.36 9.25
C ARG A 107 -10.03 27.61 8.90
N PRO A 108 -10.30 28.54 9.84
CA PRO A 108 -10.89 29.82 9.48
C PRO A 108 -9.92 30.59 8.56
N PRO A 109 -10.44 31.42 7.64
CA PRO A 109 -9.60 32.19 6.73
C PRO A 109 -8.69 33.11 7.53
N VAL A 110 -7.39 33.04 7.26
CA VAL A 110 -6.41 34.01 7.75
C VAL A 110 -6.75 35.34 7.10
N ARG A 111 -7.23 36.32 7.88
CA ARG A 111 -7.25 37.72 7.44
C ARG A 111 -5.79 38.15 7.29
N GLN A 112 -5.34 38.33 6.05
CA GLN A 112 -4.10 39.05 5.78
C GLN A 112 -4.36 40.56 5.95
N PRO A 113 -3.38 41.33 6.47
CA PRO A 113 -3.47 42.78 6.62
C PRO A 113 -3.48 43.52 5.29
#